data_AF-A0A556MJL2-F1
#
_entry.id   AF-A0A556MJL2-F1
#
_cell.length_a   1.000
_cell.length_b   1.000
_cell.length_c   1.000
_cell.angle_alpha   90.00
_cell.angle_beta   90.00
_cell.angle_gamma   90.00
#
_symmetry.space_group_name_H-M   'P 1'
#
loop_
_entity.id
_entity.type
_entity.pdbx_description
1 polymer ?
#
loop_
_entity_poly.entity_id
_entity_poly.type
_entity_poly.pdbx_seq_one_letter_code
_entity_poly.pdbx_strand_id
1 'polypeptide(L)'
;MKKIFYCTLSVAFLTVGLSSCGKSTKGKMANEWKVTEYSQTETDTESNGDKTVYTTSLTETTATMTTEDTPNGGSTTTTTQTGTVNMNEMTIDKDGTWTSTRDITTTDVVFGVNTTTKVTMTASGTWAFVGKTKGDDFKKNERVMFNTLSESTTSVYTAGSTTQTSSSSDTYMTGENVMVYTVKESKKDELQLEAEIGNTYTSGSNTSTTKGKTTITLAGK
;
A
#
# COMPACT_ATOMS: atom_id res chain seq x y z
N MET A 1 -4.40 -17.83 -9.30
CA MET A 1 -4.38 -16.95 -8.10
C MET A 1 -3.42 -15.81 -8.37
N LYS A 2 -3.96 -14.60 -8.56
CA LYS A 2 -3.15 -13.40 -8.78
C LYS A 2 -2.51 -12.99 -7.44
N LYS A 3 -1.20 -12.78 -7.44
CA LYS A 3 -0.43 -12.40 -6.25
C LYS A 3 -0.60 -10.89 -6.05
N ILE A 4 -1.03 -10.48 -4.87
CA ILE A 4 -0.88 -9.09 -4.43
C ILE A 4 0.61 -8.94 -4.11
N PHE A 5 1.34 -8.20 -4.94
CA PHE A 5 2.74 -7.91 -4.71
C PHE A 5 2.85 -6.78 -3.69
N TYR A 6 3.72 -6.98 -2.69
CA TYR A 6 4.09 -5.95 -1.72
C TYR A 6 5.52 -5.51 -2.06
N CYS A 7 5.66 -4.38 -2.73
CA CYS A 7 6.98 -3.79 -2.96
C CYS A 7 7.45 -3.07 -1.69
N THR A 8 8.39 -3.70 -0.97
CA THR A 8 9.09 -3.10 0.16
C THR A 8 10.22 -2.20 -0.34
N LEU A 9 10.20 -0.92 0.05
CA LEU A 9 11.31 0.02 -0.19
C LEU A 9 12.29 -0.08 0.98
N SER A 10 13.51 -0.58 0.74
CA SER A 10 14.61 -0.45 1.70
C SER A 10 15.40 0.81 1.39
N VAL A 11 15.06 1.92 2.04
CA VAL A 11 15.85 3.15 2.00
C VAL A 11 16.33 3.45 3.41
N ALA A 12 17.64 3.35 3.62
CA ALA A 12 18.28 3.73 4.87
C ALA A 12 18.18 5.24 5.07
N PHE A 13 17.18 5.70 5.82
CA PHE A 13 17.12 7.08 6.30
C PHE A 13 17.73 7.18 7.69
N LEU A 14 18.83 7.93 7.80
CA LEU A 14 19.35 8.38 9.09
C LEU A 14 18.33 9.35 9.71
N THR A 15 17.59 8.89 10.73
CA THR A 15 16.62 9.70 11.46
C THR A 15 17.34 10.75 12.29
N VAL A 16 17.59 11.93 11.72
CA VAL A 16 18.00 13.11 12.49
C VAL A 16 16.73 13.84 12.90
N GLY A 17 16.36 13.71 14.18
CA GLY A 17 15.24 14.43 14.77
C GLY A 17 15.50 15.93 14.74
N LEU A 18 14.79 16.66 13.88
CA LEU A 18 14.71 18.12 13.93
C LEU A 18 13.25 18.51 14.17
N SER A 19 12.96 18.87 15.42
CA SER A 19 11.71 19.52 15.82
C SER A 19 11.64 20.90 15.17
N SER A 20 11.07 20.96 13.97
CA SER A 20 10.72 22.23 13.34
C SER A 20 9.53 22.84 14.09
N CYS A 21 9.74 24.00 14.69
CA CYS A 21 8.76 24.80 15.45
C CYS A 21 7.73 25.50 14.53
N GLY A 22 7.27 24.82 13.48
CA GLY A 22 6.04 25.18 12.76
C GLY A 22 4.84 24.56 13.47
N LYS A 23 3.64 25.12 13.31
CA LYS A 23 2.39 24.48 13.78
C LYS A 23 2.26 23.10 13.13
N SER A 24 2.74 22.08 13.82
CA SER A 24 2.85 20.72 13.28
C SER A 24 1.46 20.14 13.05
N THR A 25 1.23 19.56 11.86
CA THR A 25 0.05 18.74 11.58
C THR A 25 0.05 17.41 12.34
N LYS A 26 1.07 17.12 13.16
CA LYS A 26 1.14 15.91 14.00
C LYS A 26 -0.13 15.71 14.83
N GLY A 27 -0.68 16.79 15.37
CA GLY A 27 -1.94 16.72 16.14
C GLY A 27 -3.19 16.43 15.29
N LYS A 28 -3.13 16.65 13.97
CA LYS A 28 -4.22 16.40 13.02
C LYS A 28 -4.11 15.05 12.33
N MET A 29 -2.90 14.49 12.22
CA MET A 29 -2.67 13.15 11.69
C MET A 29 -3.09 12.05 12.67
N ALA A 30 -2.90 12.29 13.96
CA ALA A 30 -3.24 11.31 14.97
C ALA A 30 -4.76 11.20 15.15
N ASN A 31 -5.34 10.10 14.67
CA ASN A 31 -6.75 9.79 14.74
C ASN A 31 -6.98 8.30 14.43
N GLU A 32 -8.21 7.85 14.68
CA GLU A 32 -8.74 6.66 14.05
C GLU A 32 -9.35 7.04 12.69
N TRP A 33 -8.91 6.34 11.65
CA TRP A 33 -9.25 6.65 10.27
C TRP A 33 -9.96 5.48 9.61
N LYS A 34 -10.98 5.80 8.82
CA LYS A 34 -11.55 4.91 7.81
C LYS A 34 -10.95 5.29 6.46
N VAL A 35 -10.46 4.31 5.71
CA VAL A 35 -10.00 4.52 4.33
C VAL A 35 -11.23 4.62 3.42
N THR A 36 -11.45 5.79 2.85
CA THR A 36 -12.60 6.05 1.96
C THR A 36 -12.26 5.84 0.50
N GLU A 37 -10.99 6.08 0.15
CA GLU A 37 -10.43 5.85 -1.17
C GLU A 37 -8.98 5.39 -1.05
N TYR A 38 -8.63 4.37 -1.82
CA TYR A 38 -7.27 3.89 -1.98
C TYR A 38 -7.06 3.59 -3.45
N SER A 39 -5.95 4.06 -4.02
CA SER A 39 -5.52 3.65 -5.35
C SER A 39 -4.03 3.39 -5.33
N GLN A 40 -3.62 2.24 -5.84
CA GLN A 40 -2.24 1.89 -6.09
C GLN A 40 -2.12 1.40 -7.52
N THR A 41 -1.22 2.00 -8.28
CA THR A 41 -0.81 1.50 -9.58
C THR A 41 0.67 1.19 -9.53
N GLU A 42 1.05 -0.01 -9.93
CA GLU A 42 2.43 -0.46 -10.09
C GLU A 42 2.64 -0.94 -11.52
N THR A 43 3.79 -0.63 -12.09
CA THR A 43 4.21 -1.05 -13.42
C THR A 43 5.55 -1.73 -13.27
N ASP A 44 5.55 -3.03 -13.54
CA ASP A 44 6.76 -3.82 -13.70
C ASP A 44 7.13 -3.81 -15.18
N THR A 45 8.40 -3.53 -15.47
CA THR A 45 8.97 -3.63 -16.80
C THR A 45 10.15 -4.57 -16.76
N GLU A 46 10.03 -5.67 -17.48
CA GLU A 46 11.05 -6.70 -17.61
C GLU A 46 12.14 -6.29 -18.61
N SER A 47 13.28 -6.96 -18.56
CA SER A 47 14.43 -6.65 -19.43
C SER A 47 14.16 -6.85 -20.92
N ASN A 48 13.19 -7.69 -21.27
CA ASN A 48 12.76 -7.91 -22.65
C ASN A 48 11.77 -6.83 -23.14
N GLY A 49 11.39 -5.88 -22.29
CA GLY A 49 10.45 -4.80 -22.59
C GLY A 49 8.99 -5.15 -22.30
N ASP A 50 8.69 -6.38 -21.85
CA ASP A 50 7.34 -6.75 -21.41
C ASP A 50 6.95 -5.92 -20.19
N LYS A 51 5.68 -5.57 -20.11
CA LYS A 51 5.14 -4.74 -19.03
C LYS A 51 3.95 -5.40 -18.39
N THR A 52 3.93 -5.37 -17.07
CA THR A 52 2.75 -5.74 -16.29
C THR A 52 2.33 -4.54 -15.44
N VAL A 53 1.09 -4.09 -15.59
CA VAL A 53 0.51 -3.03 -14.77
C VAL A 53 -0.48 -3.64 -13.79
N TYR A 54 -0.25 -3.45 -12.50
CA TYR A 54 -1.17 -3.81 -11.44
C TYR A 54 -1.87 -2.55 -10.96
N THR A 55 -3.19 -2.53 -10.97
CA THR A 55 -3.97 -1.45 -10.35
C THR A 55 -4.89 -2.04 -9.30
N THR A 56 -4.79 -1.54 -8.07
CA THR A 56 -5.73 -1.82 -6.98
C THR A 56 -6.45 -0.54 -6.61
N SER A 57 -7.77 -0.55 -6.67
CA SER A 57 -8.61 0.56 -6.26
C SER A 57 -9.63 0.08 -5.23
N LEU A 58 -9.68 0.75 -4.08
CA LEU A 58 -10.62 0.46 -3.01
C LEU A 58 -11.44 1.71 -2.72
N THR A 59 -12.74 1.54 -2.58
CA THR A 59 -13.63 2.50 -1.92
C THR A 59 -13.96 1.96 -0.53
N GLU A 60 -14.89 2.61 0.19
CA GLU A 60 -15.37 2.08 1.47
C GLU A 60 -15.96 0.66 1.40
N THR A 61 -16.51 0.27 0.24
CA THR A 61 -17.27 -0.98 0.10
C THR A 61 -16.86 -1.82 -1.10
N THR A 62 -16.13 -1.27 -2.07
CA THR A 62 -15.78 -1.97 -3.30
C THR A 62 -14.27 -2.09 -3.45
N ALA A 63 -13.80 -3.25 -3.90
CA ALA A 63 -12.43 -3.47 -4.34
C ALA A 63 -12.43 -3.79 -5.84
N THR A 64 -11.48 -3.22 -6.57
CA THR A 64 -11.21 -3.53 -7.98
C THR A 64 -9.72 -3.76 -8.15
N MET A 65 -9.35 -4.91 -8.70
CA MET A 65 -7.97 -5.25 -9.04
C MET A 65 -7.87 -5.53 -10.53
N THR A 66 -7.05 -4.76 -11.23
CA THR A 66 -6.79 -4.92 -12.67
C THR A 66 -5.33 -5.32 -12.88
N THR A 67 -5.12 -6.28 -13.77
CA THR A 67 -3.78 -6.62 -14.30
C THR A 67 -3.81 -6.38 -15.80
N GLU A 68 -2.85 -5.61 -16.30
CA GLU A 68 -2.64 -5.39 -17.73
C GLU A 68 -1.28 -5.94 -18.12
N ASP A 69 -1.28 -6.97 -18.97
CA ASP A 69 -0.07 -7.61 -19.47
C ASP A 69 0.17 -7.15 -20.91
N THR A 70 1.29 -6.48 -21.17
CA THR A 70 1.68 -5.97 -22.49
C THR A 70 3.02 -6.55 -22.91
N PRO A 71 3.03 -7.59 -23.77
CA PRO A 71 4.26 -8.10 -24.36
C PRO A 71 4.93 -7.05 -25.25
N ASN A 72 6.26 -7.08 -25.34
CA ASN A 72 7.01 -6.17 -26.20
C ASN A 72 6.62 -6.34 -27.68
N GLY A 73 6.04 -5.30 -28.28
CA GLY A 73 5.52 -5.34 -29.66
C GLY A 73 4.19 -6.08 -29.83
N GLY A 74 3.56 -6.52 -28.73
CA GLY A 74 2.26 -7.19 -28.72
C GLY A 74 1.11 -6.29 -28.27
N SER A 75 -0.10 -6.85 -28.26
CA SER A 75 -1.30 -6.18 -27.72
C SER A 75 -1.44 -6.45 -26.22
N THR A 76 -1.96 -5.45 -25.50
CA THR A 76 -2.27 -5.56 -24.07
C THR A 76 -3.44 -6.50 -23.81
N THR A 77 -3.31 -7.38 -22.84
CA THR A 77 -4.42 -8.17 -22.28
C THR A 77 -4.77 -7.64 -20.90
N THR A 78 -6.05 -7.41 -20.64
CA THR A 78 -6.53 -6.87 -19.36
C THR A 78 -7.38 -7.90 -18.65
N THR A 79 -7.13 -8.12 -17.36
CA THR A 79 -7.97 -8.95 -16.49
C THR A 79 -8.35 -8.17 -15.24
N THR A 80 -9.65 -8.01 -15.01
CA THR A 80 -10.20 -7.31 -13.84
C THR A 80 -10.89 -8.30 -12.90
N GLN A 81 -10.66 -8.14 -11.60
CA GLN A 81 -11.39 -8.79 -10.53
C GLN A 81 -12.02 -7.73 -9.65
N THR A 82 -13.25 -7.98 -9.17
CA THR A 82 -13.93 -7.11 -8.21
C THR A 82 -14.21 -7.85 -6.91
N GLY A 83 -14.44 -7.09 -5.85
CA GLY A 83 -14.75 -7.60 -4.54
C GLY A 83 -15.40 -6.56 -3.64
N THR A 84 -15.61 -6.94 -2.39
CA THR A 84 -16.18 -6.11 -1.33
C THR A 84 -15.10 -5.80 -0.31
N VAL A 85 -15.02 -4.53 0.08
CA VAL A 85 -14.24 -4.10 1.25
C VAL A 85 -15.14 -4.24 2.47
N ASN A 86 -14.78 -5.15 3.37
CA ASN A 86 -15.50 -5.34 4.63
C ASN A 86 -14.98 -4.39 5.71
N MET A 87 -13.67 -4.10 5.67
CA MET A 87 -12.99 -3.20 6.59
C MET A 87 -11.74 -2.64 5.91
N ASN A 88 -11.47 -1.35 6.09
CA ASN A 88 -10.21 -0.73 5.68
C ASN A 88 -9.96 0.47 6.57
N GLU A 89 -9.16 0.27 7.60
CA GLU A 89 -9.02 1.19 8.72
C GLU A 89 -7.55 1.37 9.08
N MET A 90 -7.24 2.55 9.61
CA MET A 90 -5.89 2.91 10.03
C MET A 90 -5.98 3.75 11.31
N THR A 91 -5.19 3.40 12.31
CA THR A 91 -5.03 4.20 13.52
C THR A 91 -3.64 4.78 13.51
N ILE A 92 -3.54 6.09 13.76
CA ILE A 92 -2.27 6.81 13.90
C ILE A 92 -2.28 7.44 15.29
N ASP A 93 -1.35 7.03 16.13
CA ASP A 93 -1.29 7.46 17.52
C ASP A 93 -0.30 8.62 17.72
N LYS A 94 -0.58 9.44 18.75
CA LYS A 94 0.27 10.61 19.07
C LYS A 94 1.66 10.23 19.57
N ASP A 95 1.79 9.02 20.12
CA ASP A 95 3.05 8.45 20.63
C ASP A 95 4.01 8.03 19.51
N GLY A 96 3.56 8.05 18.24
CA GLY A 96 4.36 7.68 17.10
C GLY A 96 4.14 6.26 16.61
N THR A 97 3.13 5.54 17.11
CA THR A 97 2.72 4.24 16.55
C THR A 97 1.59 4.35 15.55
N TRP A 98 1.43 3.32 14.72
CA TRP A 98 0.28 3.18 13.85
C TRP A 98 -0.09 1.71 13.67
N THR A 99 -1.35 1.47 13.35
CA THR A 99 -1.87 0.17 12.94
C THR A 99 -2.77 0.32 11.72
N SER A 100 -2.85 -0.68 10.86
CA SER A 100 -3.87 -0.77 9.82
C SER A 100 -4.50 -2.15 9.79
N THR A 101 -5.76 -2.20 9.35
CA THR A 101 -6.47 -3.46 9.07
C THR A 101 -7.23 -3.31 7.77
N ARG A 102 -7.07 -4.28 6.88
CA ARG A 102 -7.77 -4.36 5.61
C ARG A 102 -8.39 -5.74 5.46
N ASP A 103 -9.68 -5.79 5.21
CA ASP A 103 -10.47 -7.01 4.99
C ASP A 103 -11.22 -6.87 3.67
N ILE A 104 -10.86 -7.71 2.70
CA ILE A 104 -11.45 -7.73 1.37
C ILE A 104 -11.93 -9.14 1.05
N THR A 105 -13.12 -9.24 0.45
CA THR A 105 -13.63 -10.49 -0.11
C THR A 105 -13.81 -10.36 -1.61
N THR A 106 -13.19 -11.25 -2.38
CA THR A 106 -13.41 -11.38 -3.82
C THR A 106 -14.16 -12.67 -4.13
N THR A 107 -14.93 -12.65 -5.21
CA THR A 107 -15.65 -13.83 -5.72
C THR A 107 -15.25 -14.10 -7.15
N ASP A 108 -15.04 -15.36 -7.49
CA ASP A 108 -14.65 -15.79 -8.83
C ASP A 108 -15.29 -17.15 -9.17
N VAL A 109 -15.35 -17.49 -10.46
CA VAL A 109 -15.87 -18.78 -10.95
C VAL A 109 -14.72 -19.60 -11.49
N VAL A 110 -14.34 -20.66 -10.78
CA VAL A 110 -13.25 -21.55 -11.16
C VAL A 110 -13.83 -22.91 -11.53
N PHE A 111 -13.62 -23.35 -12.78
CA PHE A 111 -14.20 -24.60 -13.31
C PHE A 111 -15.72 -24.72 -13.12
N GLY A 112 -16.45 -23.61 -13.22
CA GLY A 112 -17.92 -23.56 -13.05
C GLY A 112 -18.40 -23.57 -11.60
N VAL A 113 -17.47 -23.54 -10.62
CA VAL A 113 -17.79 -23.46 -9.19
C VAL A 113 -17.55 -22.03 -8.71
N ASN A 114 -18.52 -21.47 -7.97
CA ASN A 114 -18.32 -20.19 -7.28
C ASN A 114 -17.31 -20.38 -6.15
N THR A 115 -16.31 -19.52 -6.16
CA THR A 115 -15.23 -19.48 -5.17
C THR A 115 -15.20 -18.11 -4.52
N THR A 116 -14.90 -18.08 -3.23
CA THR A 116 -14.74 -16.84 -2.47
C THR A 116 -13.39 -16.82 -1.82
N THR A 117 -12.66 -15.71 -1.95
CA THR A 117 -11.40 -15.49 -1.24
C THR A 117 -11.56 -14.29 -0.33
N LYS A 118 -11.46 -14.50 0.97
CA LYS A 118 -11.40 -13.45 1.97
C LYS A 118 -9.94 -13.25 2.38
N VAL A 119 -9.43 -12.03 2.29
CA VAL A 119 -8.08 -11.67 2.74
C VAL A 119 -8.19 -10.62 3.83
N THR A 120 -7.65 -10.93 5.00
CA THR A 120 -7.48 -10.00 6.10
C THR A 120 -6.00 -9.72 6.28
N MET A 121 -5.61 -8.46 6.17
CA MET A 121 -4.27 -7.98 6.44
C MET A 121 -4.28 -7.07 7.65
N THR A 122 -3.25 -7.18 8.48
CA THR A 122 -2.99 -6.25 9.57
C THR A 122 -1.55 -5.82 9.51
N ALA A 123 -1.27 -4.53 9.66
CA ALA A 123 0.09 -4.02 9.77
C ALA A 123 0.22 -3.08 10.95
N SER A 124 1.42 -2.96 11.49
CA SER A 124 1.73 -2.03 12.57
C SER A 124 3.17 -1.57 12.52
N GLY A 125 3.44 -0.41 13.11
CA GLY A 125 4.80 0.06 13.29
C GLY A 125 4.87 1.47 13.82
N THR A 126 5.86 2.22 13.36
CA THR A 126 6.13 3.59 13.81
C THR A 126 5.96 4.59 12.67
N TRP A 127 5.69 5.84 13.02
CA TRP A 127 5.59 6.93 12.06
C TRP A 127 6.28 8.20 12.54
N ALA A 128 6.82 8.97 11.60
CA ALA A 128 7.47 10.24 11.88
C ALA A 128 7.40 11.19 10.68
N PHE A 129 7.40 12.50 10.92
CA PHE A 129 7.64 13.46 9.86
C PHE A 129 9.09 13.38 9.40
N VAL A 130 9.29 13.46 8.09
CA VAL A 130 10.62 13.57 7.50
C VAL A 130 11.09 15.03 7.64
N GLY A 131 12.23 15.22 8.31
CA GLY A 131 12.83 16.54 8.48
C GLY A 131 13.21 17.16 7.12
N LYS A 132 13.09 18.49 7.00
CA LYS A 132 13.55 19.21 5.80
C LYS A 132 15.07 19.26 5.79
N THR A 133 15.73 18.77 4.73
CA THR A 133 17.17 19.00 4.54
C THR A 133 17.44 20.29 3.76
N LYS A 134 18.57 20.95 4.03
CA LYS A 134 19.01 22.13 3.27
C LYS A 134 19.28 21.70 1.82
N GLY A 135 18.56 22.29 0.87
CA GLY A 135 18.66 21.94 -0.56
C GLY A 135 17.44 21.18 -1.09
N ASP A 136 16.51 20.79 -0.22
CA ASP A 136 15.28 20.14 -0.64
C ASP A 136 14.32 21.12 -1.33
N ASP A 137 13.88 20.79 -2.54
CA ASP A 137 12.86 21.53 -3.29
C ASP A 137 11.43 21.36 -2.72
N PHE A 138 11.28 20.75 -1.54
CA PHE A 138 9.99 20.50 -0.88
C PHE A 138 9.43 21.76 -0.21
N LYS A 139 9.00 22.70 -1.05
CA LYS A 139 8.62 24.06 -0.62
C LYS A 139 7.20 24.20 -0.05
N LYS A 140 6.36 23.16 -0.04
CA LYS A 140 4.96 23.27 0.47
C LYS A 140 4.39 22.10 1.29
N ASN A 141 4.64 20.84 0.91
CA ASN A 141 3.97 19.70 1.56
C ASN A 141 4.88 18.99 2.56
N GLU A 142 4.32 18.59 3.70
CA GLU A 142 5.01 17.76 4.68
C GLU A 142 5.12 16.32 4.18
N ARG A 143 6.18 15.62 4.59
CA ARG A 143 6.36 14.19 4.32
C ARG A 143 6.27 13.42 5.61
N VAL A 144 5.57 12.30 5.56
CA VAL A 144 5.43 11.37 6.67
C VAL A 144 5.99 10.02 6.26
N MET A 145 6.80 9.47 7.13
CA MET A 145 7.35 8.13 7.03
C MET A 145 6.52 7.19 7.89
N PHE A 146 6.08 6.08 7.31
CA PHE A 146 5.55 4.93 8.03
C PHE A 146 6.56 3.80 7.90
N ASN A 147 7.08 3.34 9.02
CA ASN A 147 7.96 2.19 9.12
C ASN A 147 7.12 1.02 9.64
N THR A 148 6.97 -0.02 8.83
CA THR A 148 6.26 -1.25 9.19
C THR A 148 7.19 -2.12 10.01
N LEU A 149 6.75 -2.55 11.18
CA LEU A 149 7.51 -3.44 12.08
C LEU A 149 6.90 -4.85 12.12
N SER A 150 5.60 -4.97 11.88
CA SER A 150 4.93 -6.25 11.76
C SER A 150 3.82 -6.15 10.73
N GLU A 151 3.70 -7.21 9.94
CA GLU A 151 2.59 -7.42 9.01
C GLU A 151 2.10 -8.87 9.15
N SER A 152 0.79 -9.07 9.05
CA SER A 152 0.20 -10.40 8.97
C SER A 152 -0.89 -10.42 7.91
N THR A 153 -1.01 -11.55 7.22
CA THR A 153 -2.05 -11.80 6.23
C THR A 153 -2.69 -13.15 6.53
N THR A 154 -4.03 -13.16 6.58
CA THR A 154 -4.84 -14.38 6.62
C THR A 154 -5.71 -14.43 5.38
N SER A 155 -5.62 -15.52 4.64
CA SER A 155 -6.47 -15.80 3.48
C SER A 155 -7.38 -16.98 3.77
N VAL A 156 -8.68 -16.81 3.56
CA VAL A 156 -9.69 -17.87 3.63
C VAL A 156 -10.28 -18.06 2.24
N TYR A 157 -10.01 -19.22 1.65
CA TYR A 157 -10.53 -19.63 0.35
C TYR A 157 -11.68 -20.63 0.57
N THR A 158 -12.82 -20.41 -0.07
CA THR A 158 -13.96 -21.34 -0.03
C THR A 158 -14.40 -21.67 -1.45
N ALA A 159 -14.59 -22.97 -1.72
CA ALA A 159 -15.10 -23.50 -2.98
C ALA A 159 -16.14 -24.59 -2.67
N GLY A 160 -17.42 -24.30 -2.93
CA GLY A 160 -18.52 -25.18 -2.50
C GLY A 160 -18.52 -25.37 -0.99
N SER A 161 -18.41 -26.62 -0.52
CA SER A 161 -18.34 -26.98 0.91
C SER A 161 -16.92 -27.01 1.48
N THR A 162 -15.89 -26.81 0.64
CA THR A 162 -14.49 -26.89 1.08
C THR A 162 -13.98 -25.50 1.41
N THR A 163 -13.43 -25.34 2.62
CA THR A 163 -12.76 -24.10 3.06
C THR A 163 -11.32 -24.41 3.41
N GLN A 164 -10.41 -23.58 2.93
CA GLN A 164 -8.98 -23.60 3.24
C GLN A 164 -8.58 -22.25 3.85
N THR A 165 -7.77 -22.29 4.90
CA THR A 165 -7.18 -21.10 5.50
C THR A 165 -5.67 -21.17 5.41
N SER A 166 -5.04 -20.06 5.02
CA SER A 166 -3.60 -19.86 5.06
C SER A 166 -3.29 -18.55 5.77
N SER A 167 -2.19 -18.52 6.50
CA SER A 167 -1.73 -17.32 7.20
C SER A 167 -0.22 -17.17 7.07
N SER A 168 0.24 -15.93 6.95
CA SER A 168 1.65 -15.55 7.00
C SER A 168 1.83 -14.33 7.89
N SER A 169 3.02 -14.18 8.46
CA SER A 169 3.38 -13.03 9.25
C SER A 169 4.86 -12.74 9.10
N ASP A 170 5.19 -11.47 8.93
CA ASP A 170 6.55 -10.98 8.81
C ASP A 170 6.81 -9.90 9.86
N THR A 171 8.06 -9.82 10.31
CA THR A 171 8.54 -8.77 11.21
C THR A 171 9.76 -8.12 10.60
N TYR A 172 9.85 -6.81 10.75
CA TYR A 172 10.89 -6.01 10.12
C TYR A 172 11.61 -5.18 11.19
N MET A 173 12.89 -4.96 10.99
CA MET A 173 13.63 -3.98 11.78
C MET A 173 13.25 -2.56 11.34
N THR A 174 13.49 -1.59 12.21
CA THR A 174 13.33 -0.17 11.86
C THR A 174 14.17 0.18 10.63
N GLY A 175 13.53 0.75 9.62
CA GLY A 175 14.17 1.17 8.38
C GLY A 175 14.16 0.11 7.27
N GLU A 176 13.74 -1.12 7.55
CA GLU A 176 13.75 -2.21 6.58
C GLU A 176 12.57 -2.14 5.61
N ASN A 177 11.38 -1.85 6.14
CA ASN A 177 10.14 -1.71 5.38
C ASN A 177 9.53 -0.32 5.65
N VAL A 178 9.85 0.63 4.78
CA VAL A 178 9.49 2.03 4.95
C VAL A 178 8.69 2.54 3.76
N MET A 179 7.56 3.20 4.04
CA MET A 179 6.80 3.95 3.07
C MET A 179 6.83 5.44 3.41
N VAL A 180 7.13 6.28 2.42
CA VAL A 180 7.14 7.74 2.59
C VAL A 180 6.03 8.36 1.77
N TYR A 181 5.08 9.00 2.44
CA TYR A 181 4.00 9.75 1.81
C TYR A 181 4.27 11.25 1.87
N THR A 182 3.84 11.93 0.81
CA THR A 182 3.57 13.36 0.82
C THR A 182 2.15 13.58 1.36
N VAL A 183 2.02 14.42 2.37
CA VAL A 183 0.72 14.85 2.91
C VAL A 183 0.14 15.89 1.96
N LYS A 184 -0.97 15.57 1.29
CA LYS A 184 -1.68 16.46 0.36
C LYS A 184 -2.67 17.35 1.10
N GLU A 185 -3.33 16.79 2.11
CA GLU A 185 -4.30 17.47 2.98
C GLU A 185 -4.24 16.88 4.39
N SER A 186 -4.39 17.71 5.42
CA SER A 186 -4.46 17.26 6.82
C SER A 186 -5.36 18.19 7.63
N LYS A 187 -6.62 17.75 7.78
CA LYS A 187 -7.69 18.36 8.57
C LYS A 187 -8.00 17.48 9.78
N LYS A 188 -9.00 17.88 10.57
CA LYS A 188 -9.42 17.12 11.75
C LYS A 188 -10.06 15.77 11.38
N ASP A 189 -10.77 15.76 10.26
CA ASP A 189 -11.66 14.71 9.79
C ASP A 189 -11.29 14.20 8.39
N GLU A 190 -10.20 14.70 7.80
CA GLU A 190 -9.74 14.32 6.47
C GLU A 190 -8.20 14.30 6.42
N LEU A 191 -7.64 13.22 5.89
CA LEU A 191 -6.21 13.10 5.62
C LEU A 191 -6.02 12.50 4.22
N GLN A 192 -5.21 13.16 3.39
CA GLN A 192 -4.87 12.69 2.05
C GLN A 192 -3.37 12.48 1.93
N LEU A 193 -2.97 11.28 1.49
CA LEU A 193 -1.59 10.85 1.36
C LEU A 193 -1.29 10.40 -0.07
N GLU A 194 -0.10 10.72 -0.55
CA GLU A 194 0.38 10.30 -1.88
C GLU A 194 1.84 9.83 -1.79
N ALA A 195 2.13 8.65 -2.32
CA ALA A 195 3.48 8.10 -2.41
C ALA A 195 3.82 7.70 -3.84
N GLU A 196 5.08 7.81 -4.19
CA GLU A 196 5.64 7.24 -5.42
C GLU A 196 6.56 6.08 -5.04
N ILE A 197 6.45 4.99 -5.78
CA ILE A 197 7.23 3.77 -5.58
C ILE A 197 8.19 3.68 -6.77
N GLY A 198 9.45 3.35 -6.49
CA GLY A 198 10.45 3.15 -7.52
C GLY A 198 11.50 2.16 -7.04
N ASN A 199 11.64 1.05 -7.74
CA ASN A 199 12.67 0.06 -7.47
C ASN A 199 13.27 -0.45 -8.79
N THR A 200 14.57 -0.71 -8.77
CA THR A 200 15.26 -1.38 -9.88
C THR A 200 15.98 -2.57 -9.31
N TYR A 201 15.60 -3.75 -9.78
CA TYR A 201 16.28 -5.00 -9.45
C TYR A 201 17.13 -5.45 -10.63
N THR A 202 18.39 -5.76 -10.36
CA THR A 202 19.32 -6.28 -11.36
C THR A 202 19.93 -7.58 -10.87
N SER A 203 19.83 -8.64 -11.68
CA SER A 203 20.44 -9.94 -11.43
C SER A 203 21.07 -10.47 -12.72
N GLY A 204 22.40 -10.43 -12.78
CA GLY A 204 23.14 -10.74 -14.01
C GLY A 204 22.83 -9.72 -15.11
N SER A 205 22.43 -10.21 -16.29
CA SER A 205 22.00 -9.36 -17.42
C SER A 205 20.53 -8.94 -17.34
N ASN A 206 19.75 -9.49 -16.40
CA ASN A 206 18.33 -9.19 -16.27
C ASN A 206 18.17 -7.97 -15.36
N THR A 207 17.45 -6.97 -15.85
CA THR A 207 17.04 -5.80 -15.09
C THR A 207 15.53 -5.70 -15.15
N SER A 208 14.87 -5.63 -14.00
CA SER A 208 13.45 -5.35 -13.88
C SER A 208 13.28 -4.05 -13.10
N THR A 209 12.39 -3.19 -13.59
CA THR A 209 12.08 -1.92 -12.93
C THR A 209 10.63 -1.91 -12.53
N THR A 210 10.37 -1.58 -11.27
CA THR A 210 9.03 -1.32 -10.76
C THR A 210 8.89 0.17 -10.52
N LYS A 211 7.82 0.76 -11.05
CA LYS A 211 7.39 2.13 -10.72
C LYS A 211 5.96 2.10 -10.27
N GLY A 212 5.60 2.95 -9.32
CA GLY A 212 4.23 3.01 -8.88
C GLY A 212 3.84 4.31 -8.23
N LYS A 213 2.55 4.43 -7.99
CA LYS A 213 1.94 5.54 -7.29
C LYS A 213 0.86 5.01 -6.38
N THR A 214 0.83 5.49 -5.14
CA THR A 214 -0.22 5.20 -4.18
C THR A 214 -0.88 6.50 -3.75
N THR A 215 -2.21 6.53 -3.70
CA THR A 215 -3.01 7.62 -3.11
C THR A 215 -3.98 7.04 -2.09
N ILE A 216 -4.12 7.71 -0.95
CA ILE A 216 -5.01 7.30 0.13
C ILE A 216 -5.78 8.51 0.63
N THR A 217 -7.10 8.37 0.72
CA THR A 217 -8.00 9.32 1.39
C THR A 217 -8.58 8.64 2.62
N LEU A 218 -8.44 9.32 3.75
CA LEU A 218 -8.82 8.86 5.08
C LEU A 218 -9.85 9.84 5.66
N ALA A 219 -10.95 9.31 6.19
CA ALA A 219 -11.95 10.06 6.93
C ALA A 219 -11.87 9.73 8.42
N GLY A 220 -11.91 10.77 9.27
CA GLY A 220 -11.88 10.59 10.73
C GLY A 220 -13.14 9.88 11.21
N LYS A 221 -12.98 8.95 12.15
CA LYS A 221 -14.11 8.27 12.81
C LYS A 221 -14.76 9.11 13.90
#